data_AF-A0A5D3YM09-F1
#
_entry.id   AF-A0A5D3YM09-F1
#
_cell.length_a   1.000
_cell.length_b   1.000
_cell.length_c   1.000
_cell.angle_alpha   90.00
_cell.angle_beta   90.00
_cell.angle_gamma   90.00
#
_symmetry.space_group_name_H-M   'P 1'
#
loop_
_entity.id
_entity.type
_entity.pdbx_description
1 polymer ?
#
loop_
_entity_poly.entity_id
_entity_poly.type
_entity_poly.pdbx_seq_one_letter_code
_entity_poly.pdbx_strand_id
1 'polypeptide(L)'
;MKYKHKFFYLCKIPLSAEGPKDVEIIDRAEKTDEFPELFDEYEELRSHAFNDDKLYSIIRADDILELLRTGTREEAEKKAFENAQQEIITNLQHKVMQDEDKEAKAILKEVHDVEA
;
A
#
# COMPACT_ATOMS: atom_id res chain seq x y z
N MET A 1 -31.25 9.21 0.15
CA MET A 1 -29.87 8.74 -0.13
C MET A 1 -29.11 9.86 -0.81
N LYS A 2 -28.01 10.35 -0.23
CA LYS A 2 -27.05 11.17 -0.98
C LYS A 2 -26.18 10.19 -1.79
N TYR A 3 -26.42 10.08 -3.09
CA TYR A 3 -25.54 9.32 -3.96
C TYR A 3 -24.16 10.00 -3.94
N LYS A 4 -23.12 9.27 -3.51
CA LYS A 4 -21.74 9.74 -3.58
C LYS A 4 -21.08 9.02 -4.75
N HIS A 5 -20.69 9.78 -5.76
CA HIS A 5 -19.91 9.23 -6.87
C HIS A 5 -18.60 8.68 -6.33
N LYS A 6 -18.18 7.51 -6.81
CA LYS A 6 -16.98 6.82 -6.35
C LYS A 6 -16.11 6.47 -7.54
N PHE A 7 -14.81 6.59 -7.34
CA PHE A 7 -13.75 6.26 -8.28
C PHE A 7 -12.98 5.05 -7.76
N PHE A 8 -12.28 4.37 -8.65
CA PHE A 8 -11.23 3.43 -8.28
C PHE A 8 -9.90 4.19 -8.23
N TYR A 9 -9.12 3.95 -7.18
CA TYR A 9 -7.81 4.56 -6.98
C TYR A 9 -6.77 3.46 -6.84
N LEU A 10 -5.69 3.59 -7.59
CA LEU A 10 -4.48 2.81 -7.41
C LEU A 10 -3.51 3.62 -6.54
N CYS A 11 -3.30 3.13 -5.33
CA CYS A 11 -2.47 3.76 -4.32
C CYS A 11 -1.17 2.99 -4.15
N LYS A 12 -0.08 3.73 -3.99
CA LYS A 12 1.24 3.24 -3.59
C LYS A 12 1.58 3.76 -2.20
N ILE A 13 1.96 2.86 -1.31
CA ILE A 13 2.25 3.14 0.08
C ILE A 13 3.70 2.70 0.35
N PRO A 14 4.63 3.66 0.51
CA PRO A 14 5.99 3.33 0.92
C PRO A 14 6.02 2.67 2.29
N LEU A 15 6.96 1.76 2.53
CA LEU A 15 7.16 1.17 3.86
C LEU A 15 7.56 2.21 4.93
N SER A 16 8.09 3.35 4.49
CA SER A 16 8.41 4.49 5.35
C SER A 16 7.24 5.45 5.56
N ALA A 17 6.03 5.12 5.10
CA ALA A 17 4.86 5.98 5.25
C ALA A 17 4.52 6.17 6.73
N GLU A 18 4.42 7.43 7.17
CA GLU A 18 4.04 7.79 8.53
C GLU A 18 2.53 8.07 8.65
N GLY A 19 1.87 8.29 7.53
CA GLY A 19 0.43 8.53 7.48
C GLY A 19 -0.13 8.65 6.08
N PRO A 20 -1.43 9.02 5.97
CA PRO A 20 -2.11 9.17 4.69
C PRO A 20 -1.43 10.15 3.72
N LYS A 21 -0.75 11.17 4.24
CA LYS A 21 0.00 12.18 3.46
C LYS A 21 1.11 11.58 2.59
N ASP A 22 1.62 10.41 2.97
CA ASP A 22 2.74 9.73 2.31
C ASP A 22 2.23 8.71 1.26
N VAL A 23 0.91 8.54 1.15
CA VAL A 23 0.30 7.69 0.11
C VAL A 23 0.31 8.42 -1.23
N GLU A 24 0.91 7.78 -2.22
CA GLU A 24 0.90 8.26 -3.60
C GLU A 24 -0.30 7.66 -4.35
N ILE A 25 -1.08 8.50 -5.02
CA ILE A 25 -2.08 8.04 -5.99
C ILE A 25 -1.39 7.96 -7.35
N ILE A 26 -1.19 6.73 -7.84
CA ILE A 26 -0.58 6.47 -9.15
C ILE A 26 -1.56 6.85 -10.25
N ASP A 27 -2.75 6.24 -10.21
CA ASP A 27 -3.79 6.47 -11.20
C ASP A 27 -5.20 6.27 -10.62
N ARG A 28 -6.22 6.64 -11.40
CA ARG A 28 -7.63 6.46 -11.05
C ARG A 28 -8.48 6.11 -12.26
N ALA A 29 -9.50 5.29 -12.04
CA ALA A 29 -10.57 5.05 -12.99
C ALA A 29 -11.88 5.67 -12.48
N GLU A 30 -12.50 6.48 -13.32
CA GLU A 30 -13.79 7.11 -13.02
C GLU A 30 -14.96 6.22 -13.42
N LYS A 31 -14.76 5.43 -14.48
CA LYS A 31 -15.76 4.53 -15.02
C LYS A 31 -15.38 3.07 -14.86
N THR A 32 -16.37 2.19 -14.97
CA THR A 32 -16.17 0.74 -14.84
C THR A 32 -15.41 0.14 -16.01
N ASP A 33 -15.49 0.73 -17.21
CA ASP A 33 -14.76 0.30 -18.40
C ASP A 33 -13.27 0.65 -18.36
N GLU A 34 -12.87 1.64 -17.56
CA GLU A 34 -11.48 2.01 -17.28
C GLU A 34 -10.84 1.11 -16.19
N PHE A 35 -11.65 0.37 -15.42
CA PHE A 35 -11.15 -0.46 -14.31
C PHE A 35 -10.22 -1.59 -14.74
N PRO A 36 -10.46 -2.34 -15.84
CA PRO A 36 -9.57 -3.41 -16.27
C PRO A 36 -8.13 -2.93 -16.52
N GLU A 37 -7.98 -1.77 -17.17
CA GLU A 37 -6.65 -1.19 -17.44
C GLU A 37 -5.94 -0.82 -16.14
N LEU A 38 -6.66 -0.19 -15.20
CA LEU A 38 -6.13 0.14 -13.86
C LEU A 38 -5.77 -1.13 -13.04
N PHE A 39 -6.52 -2.21 -13.20
CA PHE A 39 -6.24 -3.48 -12.54
C PHE A 39 -5.01 -4.17 -13.12
N ASP A 40 -4.82 -4.09 -14.44
CA ASP A 40 -3.63 -4.63 -15.10
C ASP A 40 -2.37 -3.88 -14.64
N GLU A 41 -2.41 -2.55 -14.52
CA GLU A 41 -1.32 -1.75 -13.95
C GLU A 41 -1.03 -2.14 -12.48
N TYR A 42 -2.08 -2.33 -11.68
CA TYR A 42 -1.93 -2.81 -10.30
C TYR A 42 -1.19 -4.16 -10.23
N GLU A 43 -1.57 -5.13 -11.06
CA GLU A 43 -0.94 -6.45 -11.09
C GLU A 43 0.50 -6.40 -11.61
N GLU A 44 0.80 -5.54 -12.59
CA GLU A 44 2.16 -5.32 -13.08
C GLU A 44 3.06 -4.73 -11.99
N LEU A 45 2.62 -3.68 -11.29
CA LEU A 45 3.42 -3.01 -10.27
C LEU A 45 3.75 -3.92 -9.10
N ARG A 46 2.80 -4.74 -8.64
CA ARG A 46 3.03 -5.67 -7.52
C ARG A 46 3.72 -6.98 -7.92
N SER A 47 3.97 -7.19 -9.22
CA SER A 47 4.52 -8.44 -9.75
C SER A 47 5.87 -8.82 -9.12
N HIS A 48 6.68 -7.83 -8.74
CA HIS A 48 7.97 -8.01 -8.09
C HIS A 48 7.89 -8.74 -6.74
N ALA A 49 6.75 -8.65 -6.05
CA ALA A 49 6.54 -9.24 -4.74
C ALA A 49 6.14 -10.73 -4.80
N PHE A 50 5.93 -11.30 -6.00
CA PHE A 50 5.61 -12.72 -6.15
C PHE A 50 6.88 -13.59 -6.15
N ASN A 51 6.77 -14.80 -5.60
CA ASN A 51 7.82 -15.80 -5.70
C ASN A 51 7.69 -16.66 -6.97
N ASP A 52 8.63 -17.61 -7.16
CA ASP A 52 8.65 -18.51 -8.32
C ASP A 52 7.36 -19.35 -8.46
N ASP A 53 6.67 -19.60 -7.34
CA ASP A 53 5.39 -20.29 -7.27
C ASP A 53 4.18 -19.37 -7.50
N LYS A 54 4.41 -18.10 -7.86
CA LYS A 54 3.39 -17.04 -8.02
C LYS A 54 2.56 -16.76 -6.76
N LEU A 55 3.17 -16.94 -5.59
CA LEU A 55 2.60 -16.54 -4.31
C LEU A 55 3.11 -15.14 -3.94
N TYR A 56 2.18 -14.24 -3.64
CA TYR A 56 2.50 -12.89 -3.19
C TYR A 56 3.17 -12.92 -1.81
N SER A 57 4.26 -12.18 -1.66
CA SER A 57 5.02 -12.09 -0.43
C SER A 57 5.14 -10.64 0.01
N ILE A 58 4.44 -10.30 1.09
CA ILE A 58 4.45 -8.94 1.66
C ILE A 58 5.87 -8.49 2.01
N ILE A 59 6.72 -9.38 2.52
CA ILE A 59 8.12 -9.08 2.91
C ILE A 59 9.06 -8.81 1.73
N ARG A 60 8.64 -9.13 0.49
CA ARG A 60 9.39 -8.84 -0.73
C ARG A 60 8.94 -7.56 -1.42
N ALA A 61 7.81 -7.00 -0.99
CA ALA A 61 7.29 -5.78 -1.55
C ALA A 61 8.14 -4.60 -1.07
N ASP A 62 8.70 -3.83 -2.00
CA ASP A 62 9.41 -2.58 -1.66
C ASP A 62 8.40 -1.47 -1.29
N ASP A 63 7.21 -1.54 -1.86
CA ASP A 63 6.07 -0.67 -1.60
C ASP A 63 4.79 -1.53 -1.56
N ILE A 64 3.82 -1.13 -0.74
CA ILE A 64 2.50 -1.77 -0.72
C ILE A 64 1.60 -1.09 -1.74
N LEU A 65 0.91 -1.89 -2.55
CA LEU A 65 -0.01 -1.40 -3.56
C LEU A 65 -1.44 -1.73 -3.12
N GLU A 66 -2.33 -0.74 -3.18
CA GLU A 66 -3.74 -0.87 -2.82
C GLU A 66 -4.63 -0.38 -3.97
N LEU A 67 -5.56 -1.22 -4.41
CA LEU A 67 -6.59 -0.85 -5.38
C LEU A 67 -7.95 -0.76 -4.68
N LEU A 68 -8.46 0.46 -4.50
CA LEU A 68 -9.64 0.68 -3.67
C LEU A 68 -10.67 1.60 -4.32
N ARG A 69 -11.94 1.46 -3.90
CA ARG A 69 -13.06 2.26 -4.41
C ARG A 69 -13.58 3.25 -3.37
N THR A 70 -13.42 4.55 -3.63
CA THR A 70 -13.81 5.62 -2.67
C THR A 70 -14.26 6.92 -3.34
N GLY A 71 -14.69 7.92 -2.56
CA GLY A 71 -15.32 9.14 -3.06
C GLY A 71 -14.36 10.29 -3.37
N THR A 72 -13.25 10.42 -2.65
CA THR A 72 -12.26 11.50 -2.84
C THR A 72 -10.84 10.96 -2.72
N ARG A 73 -9.86 11.74 -3.20
CA ARG A 73 -8.44 11.46 -3.05
C ARG A 73 -8.03 11.33 -1.57
N GLU A 74 -8.43 12.27 -0.72
CA GLU A 74 -8.14 12.23 0.73
C GLU A 74 -8.71 10.97 1.39
N GLU A 75 -9.91 10.52 0.99
CA GLU A 75 -10.48 9.27 1.48
C GLU A 75 -9.71 8.04 0.97
N ALA A 76 -9.07 8.14 -0.21
CA ALA A 76 -8.29 7.07 -0.79
C ALA A 76 -6.96 6.92 -0.05
N GLU A 77 -6.24 8.02 0.12
CA GLU A 77 -4.99 8.10 0.88
C GLU A 77 -5.19 7.58 2.31
N LYS A 78 -6.25 8.02 3.00
CA LYS A 78 -6.55 7.55 4.35
C LYS A 78 -6.81 6.06 4.40
N LYS A 79 -7.67 5.54 3.51
CA LYS A 79 -8.07 4.14 3.54
C LYS A 79 -6.93 3.21 3.10
N ALA A 80 -6.14 3.63 2.12
CA ALA A 80 -4.95 2.91 1.66
C ALA A 80 -3.94 2.75 2.81
N PHE A 81 -3.64 3.84 3.53
CA PHE A 81 -2.74 3.76 4.68
C PHE A 81 -3.29 2.86 5.80
N GLU A 82 -4.58 3.00 6.15
CA GLU A 82 -5.23 2.15 7.15
C GLU A 82 -5.17 0.66 6.78
N ASN A 83 -5.42 0.31 5.51
CA ASN A 83 -5.32 -1.07 5.01
C ASN A 83 -3.88 -1.59 5.08
N ALA A 84 -2.91 -0.77 4.68
CA ALA A 84 -1.51 -1.17 4.54
C ALA A 84 -0.77 -1.30 5.89
N GLN A 85 -1.29 -0.74 7.00
CA GLN A 85 -0.55 -0.67 8.27
C GLN A 85 0.03 -2.01 8.74
N GLN A 86 -0.76 -3.09 8.69
CA GLN A 86 -0.30 -4.40 9.14
C GLN A 86 0.81 -4.95 8.22
N GLU A 87 0.69 -4.72 6.91
CA GLU A 87 1.68 -5.14 5.92
C GLU A 87 2.99 -4.37 6.08
N ILE A 88 2.92 -3.06 6.32
CA ILE A 88 4.09 -2.21 6.63
C ILE A 88 4.82 -2.77 7.84
N ILE A 89 4.12 -2.95 8.96
CA ILE A 89 4.71 -3.45 10.21
C ILE A 89 5.39 -4.81 9.97
N THR A 90 4.70 -5.73 9.28
CA THR A 90 5.23 -7.08 9.01
C THR A 90 6.51 -7.03 8.18
N ASN A 91 6.54 -6.19 7.14
CA ASN A 91 7.71 -6.05 6.28
C ASN A 91 8.88 -5.39 7.03
N LEU A 92 8.62 -4.30 7.78
CA LEU A 92 9.65 -3.64 8.58
C LEU A 92 10.23 -4.57 9.66
N GLN A 93 9.39 -5.36 10.35
CA GLN A 93 9.87 -6.35 11.32
C GLN A 93 10.79 -7.38 10.66
N HIS A 94 10.44 -7.83 9.45
CA HIS A 94 11.28 -8.75 8.69
C HIS A 94 12.63 -8.12 8.32
N LYS A 95 12.66 -6.85 7.88
CA LYS A 95 13.90 -6.11 7.59
C LYS A 95 14.80 -5.98 8.83
N VAL A 96 14.22 -5.68 10.00
CA VAL A 96 14.96 -5.64 11.27
C VAL A 96 15.54 -7.02 11.61
N MET A 97 14.75 -8.09 11.46
CA MET A 97 15.20 -9.44 11.76
C MET A 97 16.30 -9.95 10.83
N GLN A 98 16.25 -9.61 9.55
CA GLN A 98 17.17 -10.13 8.54
C GLN A 98 18.48 -9.34 8.48
N ASP A 99 18.39 -8.01 8.47
CA ASP A 99 19.50 -7.13 8.11
C ASP A 99 19.89 -6.15 9.23
N GLU A 100 19.30 -6.28 10.42
CA GLU A 100 19.47 -5.35 11.56
C GLU A 100 19.20 -3.88 11.15
N ASP A 101 18.24 -3.69 10.24
CA ASP A 101 17.94 -2.39 9.64
C ASP A 101 17.52 -1.36 10.71
N LYS A 102 18.37 -0.34 10.90
CA LYS A 102 18.17 0.70 11.91
C LYS A 102 17.05 1.67 11.55
N GLU A 103 16.83 1.90 10.26
CA GLU A 103 15.77 2.78 9.77
C GLU A 103 14.42 2.11 9.98
N ALA A 104 14.30 0.83 9.59
CA ALA A 104 13.10 0.05 9.84
C ALA A 104 12.76 -0.05 11.35
N LYS A 105 13.78 -0.23 12.20
CA LYS A 105 13.63 -0.24 13.66
C LYS A 105 13.13 1.12 14.20
N ALA A 106 13.62 2.23 13.65
CA ALA A 106 13.17 3.56 14.04
C ALA A 106 11.72 3.81 13.64
N ILE A 107 11.34 3.47 12.40
CA ILE A 107 9.97 3.64 11.89
C ILE A 107 8.98 2.81 12.72
N LEU A 108 9.29 1.54 13.01
CA LEU A 108 8.44 0.68 13.86
C LEU A 108 8.17 1.32 15.23
N LYS A 109 9.20 1.89 15.85
CA LYS A 109 9.08 2.52 17.17
C LYS A 109 8.35 3.86 17.13
N GLU A 110 8.74 4.74 16.22
CA GLU A 110 8.29 6.15 16.21
C GLU A 110 6.92 6.34 15.57
N VAL A 111 6.59 5.54 14.55
CA VAL A 111 5.34 5.64 13.79
C VAL A 111 4.30 4.65 14.27
N HIS A 112 4.71 3.41 14.54
CA HIS A 112 3.79 2.30 14.82
C HIS A 112 3.74 1.87 16.29
N ASP A 113 4.58 2.43 17.17
CA ASP A 113 4.71 2.07 18.58
C ASP A 113 4.97 0.55 18.79
N VAL A 114 5.78 -0.03 17.91
CA VAL A 114 6.17 -1.44 17.92
C VAL A 114 7.66 -1.56 18.27
N GLU A 115 8.00 -2.32 19.31
CA GLU A 115 9.38 -2.69 19.60
C GLU A 115 9.81 -3.91 18.76
N ALA A 116 10.93 -3.77 18.06
CA ALA A 116 11.59 -4.81 17.27
C ALA A 116 13.12 -4.73 17.45
#